data_AF-A0A661ZP10-F1
#
_entry.id   AF-A0A661ZP10-F1
#
_cell.length_a   1.000
_cell.length_b   1.000
_cell.length_c   1.000
_cell.angle_alpha   90.00
_cell.angle_beta   90.00
_cell.angle_gamma   90.00
#
_symmetry.space_group_name_H-M   'P 1'
#
loop_
_entity.id
_entity.type
_entity.pdbx_description
1 polymer ?
#
loop_
_entity_poly.entity_id
_entity_poly.type
_entity_poly.pdbx_seq_one_letter_code
_entity_poly.pdbx_strand_id
1 'polypeptide(L)'
;MKKAILLLVVITGMSINSFSQVAVTNDGSMPDNSAMLDVKSTDKGILVPRMTAAERDAITSPANGLLVFVTNDDQFYYNEGTAGSPSWTAM
;
A
#
# COMPACT_ATOMS: atom_id res chain seq x y z
N MET A 1 17.16 -7.11 -45.68
CA MET A 1 17.45 -8.08 -44.61
C MET A 1 18.24 -7.46 -43.45
N LYS A 2 19.46 -6.93 -43.64
CA LYS A 2 20.27 -6.32 -42.55
C LYS A 2 19.58 -5.17 -41.80
N LYS A 3 18.88 -4.28 -42.51
CA LYS A 3 18.11 -3.16 -41.90
C LYS A 3 16.94 -3.64 -41.04
N ALA A 4 16.30 -4.76 -41.41
CA ALA A 4 15.19 -5.34 -40.65
C ALA A 4 15.70 -6.02 -39.37
N ILE A 5 16.85 -6.69 -39.43
CA ILE A 5 17.52 -7.28 -38.26
C ILE A 5 17.94 -6.18 -37.29
N LEU A 6 18.49 -5.08 -37.79
CA LEU A 6 18.88 -3.94 -36.94
C LEU A 6 17.66 -3.30 -36.25
N LEU A 7 16.54 -3.15 -36.95
CA LEU A 7 15.30 -2.64 -36.38
C LEU A 7 14.76 -3.55 -35.27
N LEU A 8 14.82 -4.86 -35.48
CA LEU A 8 14.36 -5.85 -34.51
C LEU A 8 15.18 -5.82 -33.22
N VAL A 9 16.51 -5.69 -33.33
CA VAL A 9 17.42 -5.58 -32.17
C VAL A 9 17.18 -4.29 -31.37
N VAL A 10 16.87 -3.18 -32.05
CA VAL A 10 16.54 -1.91 -31.37
C VAL A 10 15.21 -2.01 -30.61
N ILE A 11 14.20 -2.63 -31.22
CA ILE A 11 12.88 -2.79 -30.58
C ILE A 11 12.94 -3.73 -29.38
N THR A 12 13.70 -4.84 -29.46
CA THR A 12 13.82 -5.78 -28.33
C THR A 12 14.80 -5.34 -27.25
N GLY A 13 15.72 -4.41 -27.54
CA GLY A 13 16.67 -3.85 -26.57
C GLY A 13 16.10 -2.71 -25.71
N MET A 14 14.96 -2.13 -26.08
CA MET A 14 14.28 -1.09 -25.30
C MET A 14 13.39 -1.74 -24.22
N SER A 15 13.98 -2.06 -23.07
CA SER A 15 13.21 -2.46 -21.89
C SER A 15 12.53 -1.22 -21.28
N ILE A 16 11.22 -1.07 -21.48
CA ILE A 16 10.41 -0.10 -20.74
C ILE A 16 10.17 -0.64 -19.33
N ASN A 17 10.72 0.03 -18.32
CA ASN A 17 10.39 -0.24 -16.93
C ASN A 17 9.03 0.40 -16.64
N SER A 18 7.94 -0.37 -16.77
CA SER A 18 6.63 0.06 -16.32
C SER A 18 6.50 -0.19 -14.83
N PHE A 19 6.51 0.87 -14.02
CA PHE A 19 6.19 0.78 -12.59
C PHE A 19 4.67 0.72 -12.42
N SER A 20 4.15 -0.37 -11.86
CA SER A 20 2.73 -0.48 -11.51
C SER A 20 2.50 0.17 -10.14
N GLN A 21 2.13 1.46 -10.14
CA GLN A 21 1.65 2.16 -8.94
C GLN A 21 0.11 2.09 -8.87
N VAL A 22 -0.44 2.05 -7.66
CA VAL A 22 -1.89 2.09 -7.45
C VAL A 22 -2.30 3.50 -7.09
N ALA A 23 -3.15 4.11 -7.93
CA ALA A 23 -3.77 5.39 -7.64
C ALA A 23 -5.28 5.21 -7.44
N VAL A 24 -5.81 5.76 -6.35
CA VAL A 24 -7.25 5.85 -6.08
C VAL A 24 -7.62 7.32 -6.05
N THR A 25 -8.00 7.85 -7.20
CA THR A 25 -8.30 9.28 -7.40
C THR A 25 -9.61 9.45 -8.17
N ASN A 26 -10.28 10.58 -7.99
CA ASN A 26 -11.52 10.92 -8.70
C ASN A 26 -11.29 11.89 -9.88
N ASP A 27 -10.08 12.43 -10.02
CA ASP A 27 -9.71 13.46 -11.00
C ASP A 27 -8.71 12.96 -12.06
N GLY A 28 -8.26 11.70 -11.96
CA GLY A 28 -7.29 11.12 -12.87
C GLY A 28 -5.87 11.66 -12.71
N SER A 29 -5.55 12.32 -11.58
CA SER A 29 -4.19 12.75 -11.32
C SER A 29 -3.24 11.56 -11.26
N MET A 30 -2.03 11.72 -11.81
CA MET A 30 -0.97 10.72 -11.67
C MET A 30 -0.59 10.57 -10.19
N PRO A 31 -0.33 9.34 -9.71
CA PRO A 31 0.20 9.13 -8.37
C PRO A 31 1.56 9.83 -8.19
N ASP A 32 1.88 10.19 -6.95
CA ASP A 32 3.21 10.65 -6.60
C ASP A 32 4.27 9.58 -6.94
N ASN A 33 5.39 10.01 -7.52
CA ASN A 33 6.45 9.09 -7.96
C ASN A 33 7.05 8.25 -6.82
N SER A 34 6.95 8.69 -5.58
CA SER A 34 7.43 7.99 -4.39
C SER A 34 6.38 7.07 -3.74
N ALA A 35 5.12 7.12 -4.20
CA ALA A 35 4.02 6.35 -3.62
C ALA A 35 3.83 5.00 -4.30
N MET A 36 3.65 3.94 -3.49
CA MET A 36 3.15 2.65 -3.98
C MET A 36 1.61 2.65 -4.09
N LEU A 37 0.96 3.32 -3.14
CA LEU A 37 -0.47 3.60 -3.10
C LEU A 37 -0.65 5.10 -2.88
N ASP A 38 -1.32 5.78 -3.81
CA ASP A 38 -1.70 7.19 -3.70
C ASP A 38 -3.23 7.31 -3.67
N VAL A 39 -3.78 7.95 -2.64
CA VAL A 39 -5.22 8.16 -2.48
C VAL A 39 -5.48 9.65 -2.40
N LYS A 40 -6.22 10.18 -3.38
CA LYS A 40 -6.55 11.59 -3.47
C LYS A 40 -8.06 11.79 -3.56
N SER A 41 -8.60 12.52 -2.59
CA SER A 41 -9.99 12.94 -2.56
C SER A 41 -10.12 14.21 -1.74
N THR A 42 -11.12 15.03 -2.06
CA THR A 42 -11.49 16.22 -1.28
C THR A 42 -12.64 15.96 -0.30
N ASP A 43 -13.30 14.80 -0.39
CA ASP A 43 -14.52 14.48 0.35
C ASP A 43 -14.61 13.03 0.88
N LYS A 44 -13.58 12.20 0.65
CA LYS A 44 -13.43 10.82 1.14
C LYS A 44 -12.10 10.62 1.85
N GLY A 45 -12.05 9.60 2.70
CA GLY A 45 -10.83 9.13 3.36
C GLY A 45 -10.66 7.62 3.25
N ILE A 46 -9.70 7.07 3.99
CA ILE A 46 -9.42 5.63 4.03
C ILE A 46 -10.02 5.05 5.31
N LEU A 47 -10.81 3.98 5.18
CA LEU A 47 -11.15 3.13 6.31
C LEU A 47 -10.15 1.97 6.39
N VAL A 48 -9.32 1.99 7.44
CA VAL A 48 -8.50 0.83 7.82
C VAL A 48 -9.40 -0.25 8.46
N PRO A 49 -8.93 -1.50 8.64
CA PRO A 49 -9.68 -2.52 9.34
C PRO A 49 -10.19 -2.04 10.70
N ARG A 50 -11.50 -2.19 10.95
CA ARG A 50 -12.18 -1.78 12.18
C ARG A 50 -12.61 -3.02 12.95
N MET A 51 -12.20 -3.13 14.20
CA MET A 51 -12.43 -4.33 15.01
C MET A 51 -12.39 -4.01 16.50
N THR A 52 -12.81 -4.93 17.35
CA THR A 52 -12.63 -4.81 18.81
C THR A 52 -11.18 -5.08 19.22
N ALA A 53 -10.79 -4.67 20.43
CA ALA A 53 -9.47 -4.99 20.97
C ALA A 53 -9.20 -6.51 21.00
N ALA A 54 -10.21 -7.32 21.33
CA ALA A 54 -10.09 -8.77 21.35
C ALA A 54 -9.81 -9.36 19.96
N GLU A 55 -10.45 -8.83 18.92
CA GLU A 55 -10.20 -9.25 17.53
C GLU A 55 -8.82 -8.79 17.04
N ARG A 56 -8.37 -7.58 17.43
CA ARG A 56 -7.00 -7.10 17.16
C ARG A 56 -5.96 -8.03 17.78
N ASP A 57 -6.14 -8.39 19.05
CA ASP A 57 -5.22 -9.24 19.79
C ASP A 57 -5.23 -10.69 19.28
N ALA A 58 -6.29 -11.09 18.58
CA ALA A 58 -6.42 -12.39 17.91
C ALA A 58 -5.78 -12.44 16.50
N ILE A 59 -5.23 -11.33 15.98
CA ILE A 59 -4.53 -11.35 14.69
C ILE A 59 -3.27 -12.21 14.82
N THR A 60 -3.18 -13.28 14.03
CA THR A 60 -2.00 -14.14 13.98
C THR A 60 -0.85 -13.44 13.25
N SER A 61 0.31 -13.32 13.90
CA SER A 61 1.54 -12.78 13.33
C SER A 61 1.39 -11.41 12.67
N PRO A 62 0.85 -10.38 13.36
CA PRO A 62 0.62 -9.07 12.75
C PRO A 62 1.96 -8.44 12.36
N ALA A 63 2.03 -7.87 11.15
CA ALA A 63 3.25 -7.20 10.70
C ALA A 63 3.60 -6.00 11.60
N ASN A 64 4.89 -5.66 11.66
CA ASN A 64 5.31 -4.37 12.22
C ASN A 64 4.67 -3.23 11.41
N GLY A 65 4.12 -2.23 12.09
CA GLY A 65 3.41 -1.10 11.48
C GLY A 65 1.98 -1.42 10.99
N LEU A 66 1.44 -2.61 11.26
CA LEU A 66 0.04 -2.93 10.93
C LEU A 66 -0.90 -1.97 11.67
N LEU A 67 -1.69 -1.18 10.93
CA LEU A 67 -2.63 -0.19 11.45
C LEU A 67 -4.07 -0.72 11.47
N VAL A 68 -4.75 -0.54 12.60
CA VAL A 68 -6.18 -0.86 12.77
C VAL A 68 -6.90 0.25 13.55
N PHE A 69 -8.21 0.30 13.44
CA PHE A 69 -9.07 1.13 14.30
C PHE A 69 -9.82 0.22 15.29
N VAL A 70 -9.66 0.48 16.58
CA VAL A 70 -10.29 -0.31 17.65
C VAL A 70 -11.63 0.31 18.05
N THR A 71 -12.74 -0.36 17.75
CA THR A 71 -14.10 0.20 17.83
C THR A 71 -14.69 0.28 19.23
N ASN A 72 -14.16 -0.49 20.18
CA ASN A 72 -14.58 -0.43 21.58
C ASN A 72 -13.66 0.45 22.44
N ASP A 73 -12.65 1.08 21.82
CA ASP A 73 -11.73 2.04 22.42
C ASP A 73 -11.67 3.36 21.63
N ASP A 74 -12.36 3.43 20.49
CA ASP A 74 -12.43 4.58 19.58
C ASP A 74 -11.07 5.18 19.18
N GLN A 75 -10.03 4.35 19.05
CA GLN A 75 -8.66 4.77 18.76
C GLN A 75 -8.00 3.96 17.65
N PHE A 76 -7.03 4.59 16.96
CA PHE A 76 -6.12 3.88 16.06
C PHE A 76 -5.02 3.20 16.87
N TYR A 77 -4.66 1.99 16.45
CA TYR A 77 -3.57 1.22 17.00
C TYR A 77 -2.64 0.76 15.88
N TYR A 78 -1.33 0.73 16.16
CA TYR A 78 -0.36 0.06 15.32
C TYR A 78 0.49 -0.93 16.10
N ASN A 79 0.97 -1.98 15.43
CA ASN A 79 1.91 -2.91 16.01
C ASN A 79 3.33 -2.31 15.95
N GLU A 80 3.88 -1.84 17.07
CA GLU A 80 5.27 -1.40 17.18
C GLU A 80 6.26 -2.57 17.32
N GLY A 81 5.74 -3.76 17.66
CA GLY A 81 6.52 -4.98 17.87
C GLY A 81 6.84 -5.73 16.58
N THR A 82 7.12 -7.02 16.71
CA THR A 82 7.38 -7.93 15.58
C THR A 82 6.21 -8.89 15.40
N ALA A 83 6.20 -9.63 14.29
CA ALA A 83 5.18 -10.66 14.06
C ALA A 83 5.16 -11.75 15.16
N GLY A 84 6.32 -12.11 15.73
CA GLY A 84 6.41 -13.10 16.80
C GLY A 84 6.18 -12.56 18.21
N SER A 85 6.19 -11.23 18.39
CA SER A 85 6.00 -10.56 19.67
C SER A 85 5.36 -9.20 19.39
N PRO A 86 4.04 -9.18 19.14
CA PRO A 86 3.33 -7.93 18.88
C PRO A 86 3.28 -7.06 20.13
N SER A 87 3.36 -5.75 19.91
CA SER A 87 3.13 -4.72 20.92
C SER A 87 2.21 -3.68 20.31
N TRP A 88 1.03 -3.52 20.88
CA TRP A 88 0.00 -2.62 20.34
C TRP A 88 0.08 -1.26 21.02
N THR A 89 0.29 -0.22 20.23
CA THR A 89 0.41 1.16 20.70
C THR A 89 -0.72 2.00 20.12
N ALA A 90 -1.44 2.70 20.98
CA ALA A 90 -2.44 3.69 20.57
C ALA A 90 -1.74 4.91 19.95
N MET A 91 -2.35 5.47 18.90
CA MET A 91 -1.88 6.71 18.27
C MET A 91 -2.34 7.97 19.00
#